data_AF-A0A497PLZ9-F1
#
_entry.id   AF-A0A497PLZ9-F1
#
_cell.length_a   1.000
_cell.length_b   1.000
_cell.length_c   1.000
_cell.angle_alpha   90.00
_cell.angle_beta   90.00
_cell.angle_gamma   90.00
#
_symmetry.space_group_name_H-M   'P 1'
#
loop_
_entity.id
_entity.type
_entity.pdbx_description
1 polymer ?
#
loop_
_entity_poly.entity_id
_entity_poly.type
_entity_poly.pdbx_seq_one_letter_code
_entity_poly.pdbx_strand_id
1 'polypeptide(L)'
;MAELERIFKIYDTTLLSREDPSRLLCIEGALALQIQEALVKTGFLDFVQEGFPESASRALQEWINTNNFENKARDDGMIWQSVLDFLLNQ
;
A
#
# COMPACT_ATOMS: atom_id res chain seq x y z
N MET A 1 -10.57 28.81 18.57
CA MET A 1 -9.45 27.96 18.14
C MET A 1 -9.81 26.51 18.44
N ALA A 2 -10.46 25.81 17.51
CA ALA A 2 -10.76 24.38 17.65
C ALA A 2 -11.34 23.77 16.34
N GLU A 3 -10.62 23.79 15.22
CA GLU A 3 -11.13 23.14 13.99
C GLU A 3 -10.02 22.50 13.15
N LEU A 4 -9.18 21.66 13.75
CA LEU A 4 -8.18 20.87 12.99
C LEU A 4 -8.26 19.35 13.20
N GLU A 5 -9.39 18.82 13.69
CA GLU A 5 -9.53 17.39 14.01
C GLU A 5 -10.70 16.70 13.30
N ARG A 6 -11.12 17.22 12.13
CA ARG A 6 -12.29 16.67 11.40
C ARG A 6 -12.00 16.25 9.96
N ILE A 7 -10.76 15.82 9.66
CA ILE A 7 -10.44 15.16 8.38
C ILE A 7 -9.81 13.77 8.58
N PHE A 8 -9.38 13.40 9.79
CA PHE A 8 -8.80 12.06 10.03
C PHE A 8 -9.80 10.94 10.32
N LYS A 9 -11.07 11.25 10.58
CA LYS A 9 -12.04 10.24 11.08
C LYS A 9 -12.85 9.49 10.02
N ILE A 10 -12.79 9.90 8.74
CA ILE A 10 -13.64 9.29 7.70
C ILE A 10 -12.95 8.11 7.00
N TYR A 11 -11.61 8.06 6.98
CA TYR A 11 -10.90 6.95 6.32
C TYR A 11 -10.69 5.73 7.22
N ASP A 12 -10.75 5.91 8.54
CA ASP A 12 -10.53 4.84 9.52
C ASP A 12 -11.68 3.81 9.53
N THR A 13 -12.91 4.24 9.24
CA THR A 13 -14.11 3.39 9.39
C THR A 13 -14.42 2.53 8.16
N THR A 14 -13.95 2.87 6.96
CA THR A 14 -14.26 2.07 5.74
C THR A 14 -13.30 0.90 5.53
N LEU A 15 -12.07 0.98 6.06
CA LEU A 15 -11.05 -0.07 5.90
C LEU A 15 -11.21 -1.27 6.85
N LEU A 16 -12.15 -1.19 7.80
CA LEU A 16 -12.61 -2.27 8.69
C LEU A 16 -13.68 -3.16 8.03
N SER A 17 -14.11 -2.86 6.80
CA SER A 17 -14.92 -3.79 6.02
C SER A 17 -14.08 -5.04 5.77
N ARG A 18 -14.62 -6.22 6.13
CA ARG A 18 -14.06 -7.52 5.71
C ARG A 18 -13.95 -7.52 4.19
N GLU A 19 -12.78 -7.19 3.67
CA GLU A 19 -12.53 -7.23 2.24
C GLU A 19 -12.67 -8.66 1.76
N ASP A 20 -13.30 -8.81 0.60
CA ASP A 20 -13.46 -10.12 0.00
C ASP A 20 -12.07 -10.64 -0.41
N PRO A 21 -11.62 -11.81 0.09
CA PRO A 21 -10.29 -12.34 -0.20
C PRO A 21 -10.07 -12.66 -1.68
N SER A 22 -11.13 -12.67 -2.51
CA SER A 22 -11.01 -12.72 -3.98
C SER A 22 -10.40 -11.45 -4.60
N ARG A 23 -10.21 -10.38 -3.82
CA ARG A 23 -9.62 -9.10 -4.25
C ARG A 23 -8.12 -8.96 -3.95
N LEU A 24 -7.45 -10.08 -3.67
CA LEU A 24 -5.99 -10.13 -3.60
C LEU A 24 -5.42 -10.15 -5.02
N LEU A 25 -4.43 -9.30 -5.26
CA LEU A 25 -3.70 -9.23 -6.52
C LEU A 25 -2.27 -9.71 -6.32
N CYS A 26 -1.76 -10.50 -7.27
CA CYS A 26 -0.37 -10.93 -7.28
C CYS A 26 0.54 -9.80 -7.74
N ILE A 27 1.59 -9.51 -6.97
CA ILE A 27 2.56 -8.45 -7.27
C ILE A 27 3.53 -8.96 -8.35
N GLU A 28 3.11 -8.86 -9.60
CA GLU A 28 3.90 -9.29 -10.75
C GLU A 28 3.72 -8.38 -11.97
N GLY A 29 4.66 -8.47 -12.91
CA GLY A 29 4.61 -7.76 -14.19
C GLY A 29 4.33 -6.26 -14.04
N ALA A 30 3.26 -5.79 -14.70
CA ALA A 30 2.86 -4.38 -14.67
C ALA A 30 2.48 -3.90 -13.26
N LEU A 31 1.89 -4.76 -12.43
CA LEU A 31 1.48 -4.37 -11.08
C LEU A 31 2.69 -4.10 -10.18
N ALA A 32 3.70 -4.97 -10.26
CA ALA A 32 4.96 -4.80 -9.53
C ALA A 32 5.66 -3.49 -9.94
N LEU A 33 5.61 -3.13 -11.22
CA LEU A 33 6.15 -1.87 -11.72
C LEU A 33 5.40 -0.67 -11.12
N GLN A 34 4.06 -0.68 -11.19
CA GLN A 34 3.22 0.42 -10.67
C GLN A 34 3.41 0.63 -9.16
N ILE A 35 3.51 -0.46 -8.39
CA ILE A 35 3.77 -0.38 -6.95
C ILE A 35 5.14 0.25 -6.69
N GLN A 36 6.17 -0.19 -7.39
CA GLN A 36 7.51 0.38 -7.24
C GLN A 36 7.55 1.86 -7.62
N GLU A 37 6.90 2.28 -8.71
CA GLU A 37 6.82 3.69 -9.11
C GLU A 37 6.17 4.55 -8.02
N ALA A 38 5.09 4.06 -7.40
CA ALA A 38 4.43 4.76 -6.30
C ALA A 38 5.31 4.81 -5.04
N LEU A 39 6.05 3.75 -4.73
CA LEU A 39 7.01 3.73 -3.61
C LEU A 39 8.17 4.71 -3.85
N VAL A 40 8.64 4.85 -5.10
CA VAL A 40 9.62 5.87 -5.46
C VAL A 40 9.06 7.27 -5.30
N LYS A 41 7.83 7.50 -5.78
CA LYS A 41 7.15 8.80 -5.65
C LYS A 41 6.97 9.22 -4.19
N THR A 42 6.69 8.26 -3.31
CA THR A 42 6.49 8.49 -1.87
C THR A 42 7.80 8.49 -1.08
N GLY A 43 8.94 8.18 -1.70
CA GLY A 43 10.27 8.22 -1.09
C GLY A 43 10.63 6.98 -0.25
N PHE A 44 9.87 5.89 -0.37
CA PHE A 44 10.16 4.61 0.31
C PHE A 44 11.10 3.72 -0.50
N LEU A 45 11.23 3.97 -1.80
CA LEU A 45 12.14 3.25 -2.69
C LEU A 45 12.97 4.26 -3.50
N ASP A 46 14.26 4.00 -3.72
CA ASP A 46 15.11 4.93 -4.48
C ASP A 46 14.83 4.88 -5.99
N PHE A 47 14.64 3.69 -6.55
CA PHE A 47 14.40 3.47 -7.98
C PHE A 47 13.67 2.16 -8.24
N VAL A 48 12.99 2.11 -9.40
CA VAL A 48 12.25 0.93 -9.85
C VAL A 48 13.20 -0.13 -10.41
N GLN A 49 12.92 -1.39 -10.12
CA GLN A 49 13.71 -2.54 -10.55
C GLN A 49 12.85 -3.56 -11.29
N GLU A 50 13.50 -4.44 -12.05
CA GLU A 50 12.83 -5.55 -12.74
C GLU A 50 12.24 -6.55 -11.72
N GLY A 51 11.01 -6.99 -11.97
CA GLY A 51 10.29 -7.88 -11.06
C GLY A 51 9.88 -7.17 -9.77
N PHE A 52 9.96 -7.89 -8.64
CA PHE A 52 9.67 -7.34 -7.32
C PHE A 52 10.72 -7.85 -6.31
N PRO A 53 11.91 -7.22 -6.26
CA PRO A 53 13.00 -7.67 -5.41
C PRO A 53 12.70 -7.44 -3.92
N GLU A 54 13.51 -8.04 -3.04
CA GLU A 54 13.37 -7.88 -1.59
C GLU A 54 13.41 -6.42 -1.15
N SER A 55 14.19 -5.57 -1.82
CA SER A 55 14.21 -4.12 -1.55
C SER A 55 12.85 -3.44 -1.79
N ALA A 56 12.16 -3.80 -2.87
CA ALA A 56 10.81 -3.32 -3.15
C ALA A 56 9.78 -3.88 -2.14
N SER A 57 9.94 -5.16 -1.75
CA SER A 57 9.09 -5.79 -0.74
C SER A 57 9.23 -5.12 0.64
N ARG A 58 10.46 -4.83 1.07
CA ARG A 58 10.73 -4.10 2.32
C ARG A 58 10.19 -2.68 2.27
N ALA A 59 10.41 -1.96 1.18
CA ALA A 59 9.85 -0.62 0.98
C ALA A 59 8.31 -0.62 1.07
N LEU A 60 7.65 -1.61 0.44
CA LEU A 60 6.19 -1.79 0.55
C LEU A 60 5.77 -2.05 2.01
N GLN A 61 6.48 -2.91 2.73
CA GLN A 61 6.19 -3.21 4.12
C GLN A 61 6.34 -1.99 5.03
N GLU A 62 7.40 -1.19 4.84
CA GLU A 62 7.60 0.06 5.58
C GLU A 62 6.51 1.08 5.28
N TRP A 63 6.08 1.19 4.02
CA TRP A 63 4.97 2.05 3.63
C TRP A 63 3.64 1.57 4.25
N ILE A 64 3.37 0.26 4.24
CA ILE A 64 2.19 -0.36 4.87
C ILE A 64 2.15 -0.02 6.37
N ASN A 65 3.27 -0.18 7.07
CA ASN A 65 3.36 0.11 8.50
C ASN A 65 3.16 1.61 8.77
N THR A 66 3.78 2.47 7.96
CA THR A 66 3.64 3.94 8.09
C THR A 66 2.20 4.41 7.90
N ASN A 67 1.42 3.72 7.07
CA ASN A 67 0.02 4.06 6.78
C ASN A 67 -0.99 3.28 7.63
N ASN A 68 -0.58 2.63 8.73
CA ASN A 68 -1.42 1.83 9.63
C ASN A 68 -2.15 0.65 8.93
N PHE A 69 -1.56 0.12 7.86
CA PHE A 69 -2.06 -1.06 7.14
C PHE A 69 -1.45 -2.37 7.65
N GLU A 70 -0.85 -2.41 8.83
CA GLU A 70 -0.18 -3.59 9.41
C GLU A 70 -1.07 -4.86 9.38
N ASN A 71 -2.37 -4.70 9.64
CA ASN A 71 -3.36 -5.79 9.60
C ASN A 71 -3.60 -6.36 8.18
N LYS A 72 -3.12 -5.66 7.15
CA LYS A 72 -3.19 -6.02 5.73
C LYS A 72 -1.81 -6.34 5.15
N ALA A 73 -0.75 -6.31 5.95
CA ALA A 73 0.59 -6.72 5.54
C ALA A 73 0.57 -8.20 5.16
N ARG A 74 1.30 -8.55 4.09
CA ARG A 74 1.45 -9.92 3.61
C ARG A 74 2.86 -10.13 3.07
N ASP A 75 3.35 -11.36 3.23
CA ASP A 75 4.64 -11.84 2.76
C ASP A 75 4.53 -12.84 1.60
N ASP A 76 3.30 -13.14 1.15
CA ASP A 76 3.01 -14.10 0.08
C ASP A 76 3.08 -13.51 -1.34
N GLY A 77 3.59 -12.28 -1.48
CA GLY A 77 3.66 -11.57 -2.77
C GLY A 77 2.30 -11.07 -3.26
N MET A 78 1.28 -11.03 -2.39
CA MET A 78 -0.04 -10.51 -2.72
C MET A 78 -0.28 -9.15 -2.07
N ILE A 79 -1.08 -8.31 -2.72
CA ILE A 79 -1.54 -7.03 -2.19
C ILE A 79 -3.07 -6.94 -2.24
N TRP A 80 -3.65 -6.29 -1.24
CA TRP A 80 -5.07 -5.97 -1.25
C TRP A 80 -5.35 -4.85 -2.25
N GLN A 81 -6.43 -4.99 -3.03
CA GLN A 81 -6.87 -3.93 -3.94
C GLN A 81 -7.03 -2.57 -3.23
N SER A 82 -7.58 -2.53 -2.01
CA SER A 82 -7.72 -1.28 -1.25
C SER A 82 -6.39 -0.60 -0.92
N VAL A 83 -5.37 -1.40 -0.59
CA VAL A 83 -4.02 -0.93 -0.26
C VAL A 83 -3.34 -0.40 -1.52
N LEU A 84 -3.52 -1.11 -2.64
CA LEU A 84 -3.05 -0.66 -3.95
C LEU A 84 -3.71 0.65 -4.37
N ASP A 85 -5.04 0.75 -4.30
CA ASP A 85 -5.77 1.97 -4.62
C ASP A 85 -5.31 3.14 -3.76
N PHE A 86 -5.08 2.91 -2.46
CA PHE A 86 -4.59 3.95 -1.57
C PHE A 86 -3.15 4.39 -1.92
N LEU A 87 -2.28 3.45 -2.29
CA LEU A 87 -0.90 3.71 -2.72
C LEU A 87 -0.86 4.52 -4.03
N LEU A 88 -1.71 4.18 -5.00
CA LEU A 88 -1.72 4.84 -6.31
C LEU A 88 -2.37 6.24 -6.30
N ASN A 89 -3.19 6.54 -5.29
CA ASN A 89 -3.87 7.83 -5.14
C ASN A 89 -3.10 8.88 -4.31
N GLN A 90 -1.82 8.62 -3.97
CA GLN A 90 -0.94 9.58 -3.28
C GLN A 90 -0.37 10.65 -4.21
#